data_AF-A0A955K3Y9-F1
#
_entry.id   AF-A0A955K3Y9-F1
#
_cell.length_a   1.000
_cell.length_b   1.000
_cell.length_c   1.000
_cell.angle_alpha   90.00
_cell.angle_beta   90.00
_cell.angle_gamma   90.00
#
_symmetry.space_group_name_H-M   'P 1'
#
loop_
_entity.id
_entity.type
_entity.pdbx_description
1 polymer ?
#
loop_
_entity_poly.entity_id
_entity_poly.type
_entity_poly.pdbx_seq_one_letter_code
_entity_poly.pdbx_strand_id
1 'polypeptide(L)'
;MHYHKISDKLLKEFKDLCKKEGIHYDTDEEYRRSAQNLVGLVDLLIEIDMKDRQLKNRLKDEPKGFSLEGKGRSCSLCHRSVYENDGWYDKWGFKCMNCQDAVNKKKIPGSICGDWNNEKSVTDSTLAWKGDLHVQTIRKLIRQGKLKARAIPNGPYILLRKDNPDLLNVIDKEKIKVAKKKQTTS
;
A
#
# COMPACT_ATOMS: atom_id res chain seq x y z
N MET A 1 -4.27 -18.71 16.95
CA MET A 1 -3.48 -17.82 17.81
C MET A 1 -3.23 -18.55 19.12
N HIS A 2 -1.99 -18.93 19.40
CA HIS A 2 -1.65 -19.52 20.69
C HIS A 2 -1.51 -18.36 21.67
N TYR A 3 -2.40 -18.23 22.65
CA TYR A 3 -2.30 -17.16 23.63
C TYR A 3 -1.15 -17.48 24.59
N HIS A 4 -0.04 -16.75 24.47
CA HIS A 4 1.03 -16.82 25.45
C HIS A 4 0.53 -16.23 26.78
N LYS A 5 0.29 -17.10 27.77
CA LYS A 5 -0.07 -16.65 29.11
C LYS A 5 1.14 -15.99 29.76
N ILE A 6 0.97 -14.73 30.16
CA ILE A 6 1.98 -13.98 30.90
C ILE A 6 2.01 -14.51 32.33
N SER A 7 3.19 -14.92 32.78
CA SER A 7 3.39 -15.36 34.16
C SER A 7 3.30 -14.18 35.13
N ASP A 8 2.96 -14.45 36.38
CA ASP A 8 2.87 -13.39 37.41
C ASP A 8 4.21 -12.67 37.62
N LYS A 9 5.33 -13.38 37.44
CA LYS A 9 6.68 -12.78 37.46
C LYS A 9 6.83 -11.70 36.38
N LEU A 10 6.48 -12.03 35.13
CA LEU A 10 6.57 -11.10 34.00
C LEU A 10 5.57 -9.95 34.14
N LEU A 11 4.38 -10.21 34.69
CA LEU A 11 3.40 -9.16 34.98
C LEU A 11 3.93 -8.18 36.02
N LYS A 12 4.65 -8.66 37.05
CA LYS A 12 5.29 -7.79 38.04
C LYS A 12 6.37 -6.92 37.39
N GLU A 13 7.24 -7.51 36.56
CA GLU A 13 8.28 -6.76 35.83
C GLU A 13 7.67 -5.69 34.91
N PHE A 14 6.57 -6.02 34.23
CA PHE A 14 5.81 -5.07 33.41
C PHE A 14 5.25 -3.91 34.23
N LYS A 15 4.65 -4.18 35.39
CA LYS A 15 4.16 -3.13 36.31
C LYS A 15 5.28 -2.21 36.80
N ASP A 16 6.42 -2.79 37.17
CA ASP A 16 7.59 -2.03 37.62
C ASP A 16 8.13 -1.11 36.52
N LEU A 17 8.10 -1.55 35.26
CA LEU A 17 8.44 -0.72 34.10
C LEU A 17 7.43 0.39 33.87
N CYS A 18 6.12 0.09 33.85
CA CYS A 18 5.08 1.11 33.71
C CYS A 18 5.23 2.21 34.77
N LYS A 19 5.49 1.84 36.03
CA LYS A 19 5.71 2.80 37.11
C LYS A 19 6.93 3.70 36.87
N LYS A 20 8.04 3.17 36.34
CA LYS A 20 9.23 3.95 36.00
C LYS A 20 8.95 4.96 34.87
N GLU A 21 8.14 4.57 33.91
CA GLU A 21 7.74 5.41 32.77
C GLU A 21 6.54 6.33 33.07
N GLY A 22 6.05 6.33 34.31
CA GLY A 22 4.87 7.14 34.71
C GLY A 22 3.55 6.66 34.10
N ILE A 23 3.48 5.43 33.60
CA ILE A 23 2.27 4.79 33.07
C ILE A 23 1.53 4.12 34.23
N HIS A 24 0.25 4.44 34.38
CA HIS A 24 -0.61 3.88 35.42
C HIS A 24 -1.88 3.29 34.81
N TYR A 25 -2.27 2.11 35.26
CA TYR A 25 -3.58 1.51 35.03
C TYR A 25 -4.32 1.36 36.36
N ASP A 26 -5.65 1.42 36.33
CA ASP A 26 -6.49 1.52 37.52
C ASP A 26 -6.64 0.16 38.23
N THR A 27 -6.51 -0.94 37.47
CA THR A 27 -6.64 -2.29 38.03
C THR A 27 -5.56 -3.24 37.55
N ASP A 28 -5.29 -4.27 38.35
CA ASP A 28 -4.39 -5.38 38.01
C ASP A 28 -4.77 -6.09 36.71
N GLU A 29 -6.06 -6.17 36.42
CA GLU A 29 -6.56 -6.78 35.19
C GLU A 29 -6.23 -5.92 33.95
N GLU A 30 -6.22 -4.61 34.08
CA GLU A 30 -5.79 -3.72 33.00
C GLU A 30 -4.29 -3.83 32.72
N TYR A 31 -3.45 -3.96 33.75
CA TYR A 31 -2.03 -4.27 33.55
C TYR A 31 -1.87 -5.60 32.79
N ARG A 32 -2.63 -6.63 33.19
CA ARG A 32 -2.57 -7.95 32.55
C ARG A 32 -3.02 -7.88 31.09
N ARG A 33 -4.13 -7.21 30.80
CA ARG A 33 -4.64 -6.99 29.44
C ARG A 33 -3.64 -6.22 28.58
N SER A 34 -3.05 -5.15 29.11
CA SER A 34 -2.06 -4.34 28.38
C SER A 34 -0.80 -5.14 28.06
N ALA A 35 -0.30 -5.93 29.02
CA ALA A 35 0.83 -6.82 28.79
C ALA A 35 0.49 -7.89 27.73
N GLN A 36 -0.71 -8.49 27.81
CA GLN A 36 -1.17 -9.49 26.82
C GLN A 36 -1.31 -8.90 25.42
N ASN A 37 -1.82 -7.67 25.30
CA ASN A 37 -1.92 -6.97 24.03
C ASN A 37 -0.54 -6.74 23.39
N LEU A 38 0.46 -6.37 24.20
CA LEU A 38 1.83 -6.21 23.72
C LEU A 38 2.40 -7.53 23.18
N VAL A 39 2.26 -8.62 23.94
CA VAL A 39 2.73 -9.94 23.51
C VAL A 39 2.00 -10.39 22.24
N GLY A 40 0.67 -10.28 22.21
CA GLY A 40 -0.14 -10.64 21.04
C GLY A 40 0.18 -9.80 19.81
N LEU A 41 0.53 -8.53 19.97
CA LEU A 41 1.01 -7.69 18.87
C LEU A 41 2.35 -8.21 18.32
N VAL A 42 3.30 -8.53 19.20
CA VAL A 42 4.61 -9.06 18.78
C VAL A 42 4.45 -10.42 18.07
N ASP A 43 3.60 -11.30 18.58
CA ASP A 43 3.30 -12.59 17.93
C ASP A 43 2.74 -12.38 16.52
N LEU A 44 1.79 -11.46 16.35
CA LEU A 44 1.24 -11.11 15.05
C LEU A 44 2.32 -10.58 14.10
N LEU A 45 3.22 -9.72 14.58
CA LEU A 45 4.34 -9.19 13.78
C LEU A 45 5.29 -10.31 13.35
N ILE A 46 5.61 -11.26 14.24
CA ILE A 46 6.44 -12.43 13.93
C ILE A 46 5.75 -13.30 12.88
N GLU A 47 4.44 -13.57 13.02
CA GLU A 47 3.69 -14.34 12.03
C GLU A 47 3.71 -13.67 10.65
N ILE A 48 3.58 -12.35 10.59
CA ILE A 48 3.64 -11.58 9.34
C ILE A 48 5.04 -11.69 8.72
N ASP A 49 6.11 -11.48 9.49
CA ASP A 49 7.49 -11.59 9.02
C ASP A 49 7.81 -13.02 8.53
N MET A 50 7.40 -14.04 9.27
CA MET A 50 7.58 -15.44 8.86
C MET A 50 6.89 -15.74 7.52
N LYS A 51 5.65 -15.28 7.33
CA LYS A 51 4.91 -15.44 6.07
C LYS A 51 5.61 -14.71 4.92
N ASP A 52 6.07 -13.48 5.14
CA ASP A 52 6.80 -12.72 4.12
C ASP A 52 8.14 -13.38 3.75
N ARG A 53 8.90 -13.88 4.74
CA ARG A 53 10.13 -14.64 4.52
C ARG A 53 9.89 -15.93 3.76
N GLN A 54 8.79 -16.65 4.03
CA GLN A 54 8.43 -17.84 3.27
C GLN A 54 8.20 -17.51 1.78
N LEU A 55 7.47 -16.44 1.49
CA LEU A 55 7.26 -15.98 0.12
C LEU A 55 8.58 -15.58 -0.56
N LYS A 56 9.45 -14.85 0.14
CA LYS A 56 10.79 -14.47 -0.37
C LYS A 56 11.70 -15.68 -0.57
N ASN A 57 11.65 -16.67 0.30
CA ASN A 57 12.42 -17.90 0.15
C ASN A 57 11.94 -18.71 -1.07
N ARG A 58 10.63 -18.78 -1.29
CA ARG A 58 10.05 -19.43 -2.48
C ARG A 58 10.53 -18.82 -3.80
N LEU A 59 10.85 -17.52 -3.83
CA LEU A 59 11.44 -16.88 -5.01
C LEU A 59 12.85 -17.37 -5.36
N LYS A 60 13.55 -18.08 -4.46
CA LYS A 60 14.84 -18.71 -4.80
C LYS A 60 14.64 -19.85 -5.80
N ASP A 61 13.55 -20.60 -5.64
CA ASP A 61 13.18 -21.72 -6.51
C ASP A 61 12.33 -21.25 -7.70
N GLU A 62 11.52 -20.19 -7.50
CA GLU A 62 10.64 -19.58 -8.51
C GLU A 62 11.01 -18.11 -8.80
N PRO A 63 12.17 -17.82 -9.42
CA PRO A 63 12.71 -16.46 -9.55
C PRO A 63 11.89 -15.51 -10.42
N LYS A 64 11.00 -16.04 -11.28
CA LYS A 64 10.06 -15.24 -12.08
C LYS A 64 8.80 -14.85 -11.29
N GLY A 65 8.62 -15.40 -10.09
CA GLY A 65 7.40 -15.28 -9.31
C GLY A 65 6.45 -16.46 -9.51
N PHE A 66 5.35 -16.41 -8.76
CA PHE A 66 4.39 -17.50 -8.67
C PHE A 66 2.98 -16.98 -8.40
N SER A 67 1.98 -17.81 -8.74
CA SER A 67 0.58 -17.54 -8.37
C SER A 67 0.42 -17.62 -6.85
N LEU A 68 -0.25 -16.63 -6.29
CA LEU A 68 -0.52 -16.52 -4.87
C LEU A 68 -1.98 -16.15 -4.67
N GLU A 69 -2.70 -16.97 -3.90
CA GLU A 69 -4.10 -16.70 -3.59
C GLU A 69 -4.26 -15.32 -2.94
N GLY A 70 -5.22 -14.53 -3.43
CA GLY A 70 -5.41 -13.15 -3.03
C GLY A 70 -5.82 -13.00 -1.56
N LYS A 71 -6.78 -13.80 -1.07
CA LYS A 71 -7.33 -13.72 0.30
C LYS A 71 -7.71 -12.29 0.74
N GLY A 72 -8.22 -11.48 -0.18
CA GLY A 72 -8.59 -10.09 0.07
C GLY A 72 -7.41 -9.11 0.11
N ARG A 73 -6.18 -9.54 -0.20
CA ARG A 73 -5.01 -8.66 -0.28
C ARG A 73 -5.22 -7.59 -1.34
N SER A 74 -4.72 -6.38 -1.06
CA SER A 74 -4.70 -5.31 -2.05
C SER A 74 -3.55 -5.48 -3.02
N CYS A 75 -3.81 -5.33 -4.31
CA CYS A 75 -2.76 -5.22 -5.32
C CYS A 75 -1.89 -4.01 -5.02
N SER A 76 -0.57 -4.18 -5.00
CA SER A 76 0.38 -3.11 -4.68
C SER A 76 0.36 -1.93 -5.66
N LEU A 77 -0.08 -2.16 -6.90
CA LEU A 77 -0.07 -1.15 -7.95
C LEU A 77 -1.41 -0.43 -8.12
N CYS A 78 -2.51 -1.19 -8.17
CA CYS A 78 -3.84 -0.62 -8.44
C CYS A 78 -4.78 -0.61 -7.23
N HIS A 79 -4.33 -1.12 -6.09
CA HIS A 79 -5.07 -1.19 -4.82
C HIS A 79 -6.39 -1.96 -4.86
N ARG A 80 -6.73 -2.63 -5.97
CA ARG A 80 -7.91 -3.52 -6.00
C ARG A 80 -7.72 -4.68 -5.03
N SER A 81 -8.78 -5.06 -4.35
CA SER A 81 -8.82 -6.31 -3.59
C SER A 81 -8.68 -7.49 -4.55
N VAL A 82 -7.81 -8.42 -4.21
CA VAL A 82 -7.55 -9.65 -4.97
C VAL A 82 -8.09 -10.83 -4.17
N TYR A 83 -8.90 -11.65 -4.84
CA TYR A 83 -9.50 -12.85 -4.28
C TYR A 83 -9.08 -14.07 -5.10
N GLU A 84 -9.33 -15.27 -4.56
CA GLU A 84 -9.04 -16.54 -5.25
C GLU A 84 -7.63 -16.58 -5.86
N ASN A 85 -7.47 -17.17 -7.04
CA ASN A 85 -6.18 -17.37 -7.71
C ASN A 85 -5.78 -16.22 -8.66
N ASP A 86 -6.29 -15.01 -8.43
CA ASP A 86 -6.04 -13.81 -9.26
C ASP A 86 -4.84 -12.97 -8.77
N GLY A 87 -3.99 -13.54 -7.91
CA GLY A 87 -2.80 -12.90 -7.37
C GLY A 87 -1.49 -13.47 -7.90
N TRP A 88 -0.48 -12.60 -8.00
CA TRP A 88 0.88 -12.92 -8.39
C TRP A 88 1.87 -12.32 -7.41
N TYR A 89 2.88 -13.09 -7.02
CA TYR A 89 3.97 -12.62 -6.18
C TYR A 89 5.30 -12.80 -6.90
N ASP A 90 6.08 -11.73 -7.03
CA ASP A 90 7.45 -11.79 -7.55
C ASP A 90 8.39 -10.88 -6.74
N LYS A 91 9.61 -10.65 -7.24
CA LYS A 91 10.60 -9.77 -6.60
C LYS A 91 10.12 -8.33 -6.37
N TRP A 92 9.05 -7.89 -7.04
CA TRP A 92 8.45 -6.57 -6.87
C TRP A 92 7.26 -6.58 -5.90
N GLY A 93 6.93 -7.73 -5.32
CA GLY A 93 5.86 -7.91 -4.35
C GLY A 93 4.56 -8.44 -4.96
N PHE A 94 3.51 -8.42 -4.14
CA PHE A 94 2.19 -8.95 -4.48
C PHE A 94 1.40 -8.00 -5.39
N LYS A 95 0.85 -8.51 -6.49
CA LYS A 95 -0.02 -7.76 -7.40
C LYS A 95 -1.09 -8.65 -8.00
N CYS A 96 -2.15 -8.05 -8.55
CA CYS A 96 -3.16 -8.81 -9.27
C CYS A 96 -2.67 -9.27 -10.65
N MET A 97 -3.27 -10.32 -11.19
CA MET A 97 -2.90 -10.86 -12.51
C MET A 97 -3.04 -9.84 -13.64
N ASN A 98 -4.03 -8.93 -13.57
CA ASN A 98 -4.15 -7.86 -14.56
C ASN A 98 -2.93 -6.90 -14.56
N CYS A 99 -2.41 -6.56 -13.38
CA CYS A 99 -1.19 -5.75 -13.28
C CYS A 99 0.04 -6.55 -13.68
N GLN A 100 0.10 -7.84 -13.34
CA GLN A 100 1.16 -8.73 -13.80
C GLN A 100 1.17 -8.86 -15.33
N ASP A 101 0.02 -8.97 -15.97
CA ASP A 101 -0.12 -9.01 -17.42
C ASP A 101 0.38 -7.73 -18.09
N ALA A 102 0.13 -6.57 -17.48
CA ALA A 102 0.66 -5.30 -17.96
C ALA A 102 2.20 -5.24 -17.88
N VAL A 103 2.79 -5.86 -16.86
CA VAL A 103 4.26 -6.03 -16.74
C VAL A 103 4.77 -7.00 -17.80
N ASN A 104 4.15 -8.17 -17.95
CA ASN A 104 4.52 -9.20 -18.93
C ASN A 104 4.49 -8.66 -20.36
N LYS A 105 3.46 -7.87 -20.69
CA LYS A 105 3.29 -7.21 -22.00
C LYS A 105 4.14 -5.94 -22.15
N LYS A 106 5.03 -5.65 -21.19
CA LYS A 106 5.93 -4.47 -21.16
C LYS A 106 5.19 -3.13 -21.27
N LYS A 107 3.90 -3.08 -20.94
CA LYS A 107 3.14 -1.82 -20.89
C LYS A 107 3.67 -0.94 -19.76
N ILE A 108 3.98 -1.55 -18.63
CA ILE A 108 4.58 -0.90 -17.46
C ILE A 108 5.84 -1.66 -17.00
N PRO A 109 6.82 -0.98 -16.38
CA PRO A 109 7.96 -1.67 -15.77
C PRO A 109 7.51 -2.46 -14.52
N GLY A 110 8.11 -3.60 -14.22
CA GLY A 110 7.81 -4.33 -12.97
C GLY A 110 8.22 -3.55 -11.71
N SER A 111 9.22 -2.67 -11.82
CA SER A 111 9.81 -1.92 -10.70
C SER A 111 8.88 -0.91 -10.02
N ILE A 112 7.70 -0.66 -10.58
CA ILE A 112 6.66 0.18 -9.95
C ILE A 112 5.66 -0.64 -9.13
N CYS A 113 5.63 -1.97 -9.26
CA CYS A 113 4.74 -2.82 -8.46
C CYS A 113 5.17 -2.93 -6.99
N GLY A 114 6.32 -2.38 -6.60
CA GLY A 114 6.74 -2.25 -5.19
C GLY A 114 6.90 -0.79 -4.76
N ASP A 115 6.43 0.16 -5.57
CA ASP A 115 6.60 1.60 -5.35
C ASP A 115 5.48 2.18 -4.47
N TRP A 116 5.43 1.75 -3.21
CA TRP A 116 4.40 2.18 -2.26
C TRP A 116 4.41 3.70 -1.97
N ASN A 117 5.58 4.33 -2.10
CA ASN A 117 5.76 5.76 -1.86
C ASN A 117 5.39 6.63 -3.08
N ASN A 118 5.08 6.03 -4.23
CA ASN A 118 4.82 6.73 -5.49
C ASN A 118 6.02 7.60 -5.95
N GLU A 119 7.24 7.08 -5.77
CA GLU A 119 8.51 7.73 -6.15
C GLU A 119 8.83 7.61 -7.64
N LYS A 120 8.33 6.56 -8.30
CA LYS A 120 8.57 6.28 -9.73
C LYS A 120 7.30 6.48 -10.54
N SER A 121 6.14 6.20 -9.95
CA SER A 121 4.86 6.31 -10.64
C SER A 121 3.74 6.75 -9.71
N VAL A 122 2.65 7.22 -10.30
CA VAL A 122 1.39 7.50 -9.60
C VAL A 122 0.22 7.05 -10.47
N THR A 123 -0.84 6.52 -9.86
CA THR A 123 -2.08 6.21 -10.57
C THR A 123 -2.90 7.50 -10.79
N ASP A 124 -3.84 7.48 -11.75
CA ASP A 124 -4.79 8.59 -11.92
C ASP A 124 -5.62 8.87 -10.66
N SER A 125 -6.03 7.83 -9.94
CA SER A 125 -6.76 7.97 -8.66
C SER A 125 -5.89 8.57 -7.56
N THR A 126 -4.65 8.10 -7.40
CA THR A 126 -3.73 8.64 -6.38
C THR A 126 -3.36 10.09 -6.70
N LEU A 127 -3.16 10.41 -7.99
CA LEU A 127 -2.88 11.78 -8.43
C LEU A 127 -4.08 12.71 -8.22
N ALA A 128 -5.29 12.22 -8.48
CA ALA A 128 -6.53 12.95 -8.21
C ALA A 128 -6.65 13.29 -6.72
N TRP A 129 -6.43 12.31 -5.84
CA TRP A 129 -6.50 12.51 -4.39
C TRP A 129 -5.42 13.48 -3.88
N LYS A 130 -4.14 13.24 -4.22
CA LYS A 130 -3.03 14.12 -3.78
C LYS A 130 -3.09 15.51 -4.41
N GLY A 131 -3.61 15.61 -5.64
CA GLY A 131 -3.74 16.84 -6.39
C GLY A 131 -4.99 17.66 -6.07
N ASP A 132 -5.91 17.14 -5.25
CA ASP A 132 -7.21 17.76 -5.00
C ASP A 132 -7.95 18.10 -6.31
N LEU A 133 -7.96 17.14 -7.24
CA LEU A 133 -8.63 17.24 -8.53
C LEU A 133 -9.51 16.02 -8.74
N HIS A 134 -10.69 16.20 -9.34
CA HIS A 134 -11.53 15.07 -9.71
C HIS A 134 -10.80 14.17 -10.73
N VAL A 135 -10.94 12.84 -10.61
CA VAL A 135 -10.26 11.87 -11.50
C VAL A 135 -10.56 12.11 -12.98
N GLN A 136 -11.76 12.59 -13.31
CA GLN A 136 -12.14 12.94 -14.69
C GLN A 136 -11.34 14.15 -15.23
N THR A 137 -10.90 15.06 -14.37
CA THR A 137 -10.00 16.16 -14.74
C THR A 137 -8.63 15.60 -15.10
N ILE A 138 -8.08 14.67 -14.30
CA ILE A 138 -6.81 13.99 -14.61
C ILE A 138 -6.93 13.25 -15.95
N ARG A 139 -8.00 12.48 -16.16
CA ARG A 139 -8.24 11.77 -17.44
C ARG A 139 -8.43 12.70 -18.62
N LYS A 140 -9.01 13.89 -18.41
CA LYS A 140 -9.06 14.94 -19.44
C LYS A 140 -7.66 15.43 -19.80
N LEU A 141 -6.79 15.67 -18.82
CA LEU A 141 -5.40 16.07 -19.08
C LEU A 141 -4.63 15.01 -19.87
N ILE A 142 -4.87 13.73 -19.57
CA ILE A 142 -4.32 12.59 -20.33
C ILE A 142 -4.83 12.62 -21.78
N ARG A 143 -6.15 12.75 -22.00
CA ARG A 143 -6.73 12.85 -23.36
C ARG A 143 -6.22 14.05 -24.16
N GLN A 144 -5.89 15.14 -23.48
CA GLN A 144 -5.31 16.35 -24.09
C GLN A 144 -3.79 16.23 -24.35
N GLY A 145 -3.16 15.11 -23.99
CA GLY A 145 -1.72 14.91 -24.15
C GLY A 145 -0.85 15.71 -23.17
N LYS A 146 -1.46 16.42 -22.20
CA LYS A 146 -0.73 17.18 -21.18
C LYS A 146 -0.07 16.29 -20.14
N LEU A 147 -0.64 15.11 -19.92
CA LEU A 147 -0.08 14.06 -19.08
C LEU A 147 0.12 12.79 -19.91
N LYS A 148 1.32 12.21 -19.85
CA LYS A 148 1.64 10.95 -20.49
C LYS A 148 1.31 9.80 -19.54
N ALA A 149 0.32 8.99 -19.90
CA ALA A 149 -0.10 7.86 -19.10
C ALA A 149 0.00 6.54 -19.87
N ARG A 150 0.25 5.46 -19.14
CA ARG A 150 0.23 4.09 -19.64
C ARG A 150 -1.05 3.41 -19.15
N ALA A 151 -1.84 2.89 -20.07
CA ALA A 151 -3.12 2.27 -19.75
C ALA A 151 -2.95 0.79 -19.40
N ILE A 152 -3.43 0.40 -18.22
CA ILE A 152 -3.66 -1.02 -17.88
C ILE A 152 -5.09 -1.36 -18.32
N PRO A 153 -5.31 -2.38 -19.17
CA PRO A 153 -6.67 -2.81 -19.54
C PRO A 153 -7.53 -3.06 -18.29
N ASN A 154 -8.75 -2.52 -18.22
CA ASN A 154 -9.62 -2.67 -17.05
C ASN A 154 -8.94 -2.27 -15.71
N GLY A 155 -8.00 -1.33 -15.77
CA GLY A 155 -7.19 -0.88 -14.65
C GLY A 155 -6.96 0.63 -14.67
N PRO A 156 -6.13 1.14 -13.75
CA PRO A 156 -5.83 2.57 -13.67
C PRO A 156 -4.92 3.02 -14.83
N TYR A 157 -4.89 4.34 -15.02
CA TYR A 157 -3.83 4.96 -15.79
C TYR A 157 -2.59 5.13 -14.91
N ILE A 158 -1.45 4.67 -15.39
CA ILE A 158 -0.17 4.81 -14.69
C ILE A 158 0.61 5.97 -15.29
N LEU A 159 0.89 7.00 -14.48
CA LEU A 159 1.75 8.11 -14.85
C LEU A 159 3.15 7.84 -14.30
N LEU A 160 4.11 7.54 -15.18
CA LEU A 160 5.50 7.44 -14.77
C LEU A 160 6.07 8.85 -14.62
N ARG A 161 6.76 9.12 -13.50
CA ARG A 161 7.38 10.43 -13.25
C ARG A 161 8.45 10.77 -14.28
N LYS A 162 9.21 9.77 -14.74
CA LYS A 162 10.18 9.95 -15.83
C LYS A 162 9.54 10.41 -17.14
N ASP A 163 8.29 10.02 -17.41
CA ASP A 163 7.55 10.40 -18.61
C ASP A 163 6.84 11.75 -18.41
N ASN A 164 6.77 12.25 -17.17
CA ASN A 164 6.08 13.47 -16.75
C ASN A 164 6.93 14.28 -15.75
N PRO A 165 8.09 14.85 -16.17
CA PRO A 165 8.94 15.63 -15.27
C PRO A 165 8.23 16.84 -14.67
N ASP A 166 7.32 17.46 -15.43
CA ASP A 166 6.52 18.62 -15.02
C ASP A 166 5.18 18.27 -14.37
N LEU A 167 5.01 17.04 -13.88
CA LEU A 167 3.73 16.54 -13.36
C LEU A 167 3.08 17.53 -12.36
N LEU A 168 3.84 18.01 -11.38
CA LEU A 168 3.35 18.92 -10.34
C LEU A 168 2.91 20.27 -10.93
N ASN A 169 3.73 20.85 -11.80
CA ASN A 169 3.42 22.11 -12.49
C ASN A 169 2.12 22.05 -13.29
N VAL A 170 1.85 20.92 -13.96
CA VAL A 170 0.61 20.71 -14.72
C VAL A 170 -0.59 20.65 -13.79
N ILE A 171 -0.46 19.96 -12.66
CA ILE A 171 -1.52 19.82 -11.66
C ILE A 171 -1.85 21.16 -11.02
N ASP A 172 -0.84 21.90 -10.56
CA ASP A 172 -1.05 23.19 -9.89
C ASP A 172 -1.72 24.22 -10.80
N LYS A 173 -1.32 24.27 -12.09
CA LYS A 173 -1.98 25.11 -13.09
C LYS A 173 -3.46 24.74 -13.27
N GLU A 174 -3.79 23.45 -13.31
CA GLU A 174 -5.18 23.01 -13.46
C GLU A 174 -5.99 23.28 -12.18
N LYS A 175 -5.41 23.15 -10.99
CA LYS A 175 -6.06 23.52 -9.72
C LYS A 175 -6.48 24.99 -9.72
N ILE A 176 -5.56 25.89 -10.07
CA ILE A 176 -5.84 27.34 -10.17
C ILE A 176 -6.98 27.59 -11.16
N LYS A 177 -6.96 26.90 -12.30
CA LYS A 177 -8.01 27.04 -13.33
C LYS A 177 -9.38 26.57 -12.82
N VAL A 178 -9.44 25.45 -12.11
CA VAL A 178 -10.69 24.93 -11.52
C VAL A 178 -11.21 25.87 -10.44
N ALA A 179 -10.34 26.41 -9.59
CA ALA A 179 -10.73 27.37 -8.55
C ALA A 179 -11.32 28.65 -9.15
N LYS A 180 -10.67 29.23 -10.17
CA LYS A 180 -11.19 30.42 -10.88
C LYS A 180 -12.56 30.17 -11.51
N LYS A 181 -12.76 28.99 -12.11
CA LYS A 181 -14.05 28.64 -12.72
C LYS A 181 -15.20 28.57 -11.70
N LYS A 182 -14.94 28.05 -10.50
CA LYS A 182 -15.95 27.99 -9.42
C LYS A 182 -16.39 29.38 -8.95
N GLN A 183 -15.45 30.33 -8.87
CA GLN A 183 -15.72 31.72 -8.47
C GLN A 183 -16.57 32.48 -9.50
N THR A 184 -16.43 32.18 -10.79
CA THR A 184 -17.22 32.83 -11.85
C THR A 184 -18.63 32.25 -12.05
N THR A 185 -18.94 31.11 -11.43
CA THR A 185 -20.23 30.42 -11.55
C THR A 185 -21.07 30.48 -10.26
N SER A 186 -20.59 31.20 -9.25
CA SER A 186 -21.30 31.50 -8.00
C SER A 186 -21.78 32.94 -8.05
#